data_AF-A0A351SIL4-F1
#
_entry.id   AF-A0A351SIL4-F1
#
_cell.length_a   1.000
_cell.length_b   1.000
_cell.length_c   1.000
_cell.angle_alpha   90.00
_cell.angle_beta   90.00
_cell.angle_gamma   90.00
#
_symmetry.space_group_name_H-M   'P 1'
#
loop_
_entity.id
_entity.type
_entity.pdbx_description
1 polymer ?
#
loop_
_entity_poly.entity_id
_entity_poly.type
_entity_poly.pdbx_seq_one_letter_code
_entity_poly.pdbx_strand_id
1 'polypeptide(L)'
;TCAPIAALVWMLMQSYPLGWKLGCAWMRKRLITQMTETFPRYRIEIIVMFSAGFYGVLIKETLPPTLIADAITYFDISVGWLPLLVFLLIIVMANLTLHPMLSVIILSTAMPAPESLGISPISMGLAYLSGWGVGVSTSPYTICNLIVAQVAGKTAHQVAYQWNGRYILACTLLGGIGLYLLA
;
A
#
# COMPACT_ATOMS: atom_id res chain seq x y z
N THR A 1 0.10 -12.54 11.53
CA THR A 1 -0.31 -13.14 12.83
C THR A 1 0.83 -13.37 13.81
N CYS A 2 2.12 -13.48 13.41
CA CYS A 2 3.23 -13.71 14.36
C CYS A 2 3.85 -12.43 15.00
N ALA A 3 3.55 -11.25 14.46
CA ALA A 3 4.17 -9.99 14.88
C ALA A 3 4.05 -9.66 16.39
N PRO A 4 2.90 -9.89 17.06
CA PRO A 4 2.78 -9.59 18.49
C PRO A 4 3.71 -10.47 19.34
N ILE A 5 3.81 -11.75 19.00
CA ILE A 5 4.65 -12.71 19.71
C ILE A 5 6.13 -12.35 19.50
N ALA A 6 6.52 -12.05 18.26
CA ALA A 6 7.88 -11.62 17.95
C ALA A 6 8.25 -10.32 18.70
N ALA A 7 7.33 -9.36 18.79
CA ALA A 7 7.53 -8.13 19.54
C ALA A 7 7.67 -8.39 21.05
N LEU A 8 6.87 -9.29 21.63
CA LEU A 8 6.98 -9.67 23.04
C LEU A 8 8.31 -10.38 23.32
N VAL A 9 8.72 -11.32 22.47
CA VAL A 9 10.03 -11.98 22.58
C VAL A 9 11.16 -10.96 22.49
N TRP A 10 11.08 -10.02 21.55
CA TRP A 10 12.05 -8.94 21.41
C TRP A 10 12.12 -8.04 22.66
N MET A 11 10.97 -7.66 23.23
CA MET A 11 10.91 -6.89 24.47
C MET A 11 11.51 -7.66 25.65
N LEU A 12 11.27 -8.98 25.72
CA LEU A 12 11.87 -9.85 26.73
C LEU A 12 13.39 -9.91 26.57
N MET A 13 13.90 -10.06 25.35
CA MET A 13 15.35 -10.02 25.06
C MET A 13 15.98 -8.67 25.41
N GLN A 14 15.31 -7.55 25.10
CA GLN A 14 15.77 -6.21 25.51
C GLN A 14 15.78 -6.03 27.03
N SER A 15 14.87 -6.70 27.74
CA SER A 15 14.76 -6.60 29.19
C SER A 15 15.73 -7.52 29.95
N TYR A 16 16.39 -8.44 29.26
CA TYR A 16 17.32 -9.42 29.83
C TYR A 16 18.46 -8.80 30.68
N PRO A 17 19.13 -7.70 30.24
CA PRO A 17 20.22 -7.08 31.02
C PRO A 17 19.74 -6.40 32.32
N LEU A 18 18.44 -6.13 32.45
CA LEU A 18 17.86 -5.41 33.59
C LEU A 18 17.46 -6.33 34.75
N GLY A 19 17.45 -7.65 34.54
CA GLY A 19 16.95 -8.64 35.51
C GLY A 19 15.41 -8.73 35.56
N TRP A 20 14.88 -9.85 36.05
CA TRP A 20 13.46 -10.21 35.92
C TRP A 20 12.47 -9.14 36.41
N LYS A 21 12.64 -8.63 37.63
CA LYS A 21 11.68 -7.68 38.22
C LYS A 21 11.67 -6.32 37.51
N LEU A 22 12.85 -5.77 37.22
CA LEU A 22 12.98 -4.48 36.51
C LEU A 22 12.59 -4.62 35.04
N GLY A 23 12.91 -5.75 34.40
CA GLY A 23 12.52 -6.07 33.04
C GLY A 23 11.00 -6.18 32.87
N CYS A 24 10.30 -6.88 33.77
CA CYS A 24 8.83 -6.95 33.75
C CYS A 24 8.19 -5.57 33.96
N ALA A 25 8.71 -4.75 34.89
CA ALA A 25 8.21 -3.40 35.12
C ALA A 25 8.42 -2.48 33.89
N TRP A 26 9.59 -2.58 33.25
CA TRP A 26 9.89 -1.85 32.02
C TRP A 26 8.99 -2.28 30.86
N MET A 27 8.80 -3.59 30.66
CA MET A 27 7.94 -4.13 29.61
C MET A 27 6.49 -3.68 29.81
N ARG A 28 5.97 -3.75 31.05
CA ARG A 28 4.64 -3.23 31.39
C ARG A 28 4.52 -1.74 31.06
N LYS A 29 5.50 -0.92 31.48
CA LYS A 29 5.49 0.52 31.17
C LYS A 29 5.48 0.75 29.65
N ARG A 30 6.31 0.03 28.91
CA ARG A 30 6.40 0.14 27.44
C ARG A 30 5.11 -0.26 26.75
N LEU A 31 4.46 -1.35 27.19
CA LEU A 31 3.17 -1.79 26.67
C LEU A 31 2.07 -0.76 26.96
N ILE A 32 2.00 -0.24 28.18
CA ILE A 32 1.04 0.81 28.55
C ILE A 32 1.27 2.04 27.67
N THR A 33 2.50 2.55 27.56
CA THR A 33 2.81 3.69 26.69
C THR A 33 2.44 3.42 25.23
N GLN A 34 2.73 2.22 24.70
CA GLN A 34 2.32 1.86 23.34
C GLN A 34 0.80 1.88 23.16
N MET A 35 0.06 1.36 24.14
CA MET A 35 -1.40 1.35 24.12
C MET A 35 -2.03 2.73 24.29
N THR A 36 -1.46 3.59 25.16
CA THR A 36 -2.06 4.88 25.50
C THR A 36 -1.58 6.04 24.64
N GLU A 37 -0.36 5.97 24.08
CA GLU A 37 0.23 7.07 23.30
C GLU A 37 0.39 6.71 21.82
N THR A 38 0.90 5.51 21.51
CA THR A 38 1.19 5.14 20.12
C THR A 38 -0.07 4.72 19.35
N PHE A 39 -0.90 3.84 19.90
CA PHE A 39 -2.12 3.39 19.20
C PHE A 39 -3.10 4.51 18.87
N PRO A 40 -3.40 5.47 19.78
CA PRO A 40 -4.25 6.61 19.43
C PRO A 40 -3.66 7.52 18.36
N ARG A 41 -2.34 7.45 18.12
CA ARG A 41 -1.66 8.18 17.06
C ARG A 41 -1.89 7.56 15.67
N TYR A 42 -2.09 6.24 15.59
CA TYR A 42 -2.45 5.53 14.35
C TYR A 42 -3.94 5.61 14.00
N ARG A 43 -4.77 6.33 14.78
CA ARG A 43 -6.21 6.44 14.54
C ARG A 43 -6.56 6.82 13.11
N ILE A 44 -5.80 7.73 12.51
CA ILE A 44 -6.06 8.19 11.14
C ILE A 44 -5.77 7.06 10.14
N GLU A 45 -4.64 6.38 10.28
CA GLU A 45 -4.28 5.26 9.39
C GLU A 45 -5.30 4.12 9.49
N ILE A 46 -5.73 3.78 10.71
CA ILE A 46 -6.74 2.75 10.95
C ILE A 46 -8.06 3.15 10.30
N ILE A 47 -8.57 4.36 10.56
CA ILE A 47 -9.82 4.86 9.98
C ILE A 47 -9.73 4.83 8.45
N VAL A 48 -8.62 5.31 7.90
CA VAL A 48 -8.39 5.36 6.45
C VAL A 48 -8.38 3.96 5.82
N MET A 49 -7.72 2.97 6.43
CA MET A 49 -7.75 1.58 5.97
C MET A 49 -9.15 0.96 6.07
N PHE A 50 -9.84 1.15 7.19
CA PHE A 50 -11.20 0.64 7.38
C PHE A 50 -12.18 1.28 6.39
N SER A 51 -12.11 2.59 6.21
CA SER A 51 -12.92 3.32 5.24
C SER A 51 -12.66 2.81 3.83
N ALA A 52 -11.41 2.59 3.42
CA ALA A 52 -11.11 2.01 2.10
C ALA A 52 -11.72 0.63 1.91
N GLY A 53 -11.61 -0.25 2.92
CA GLY A 53 -12.21 -1.57 2.87
C GLY A 53 -13.74 -1.50 2.77
N PHE A 54 -14.37 -0.66 3.59
CA PHE A 54 -15.81 -0.43 3.57
C PHE A 54 -16.29 0.15 2.24
N TYR A 55 -15.61 1.18 1.73
CA TYR A 55 -15.88 1.75 0.42
C TYR A 55 -15.67 0.73 -0.70
N GLY A 56 -14.65 -0.12 -0.61
CA GLY A 56 -14.42 -1.19 -1.58
C GLY A 56 -15.59 -2.16 -1.68
N VAL A 57 -16.17 -2.56 -0.53
CA VAL A 57 -17.38 -3.39 -0.50
C VAL A 57 -18.58 -2.65 -1.08
N LEU A 58 -18.80 -1.38 -0.69
CA LEU A 58 -19.89 -0.58 -1.25
C LEU A 58 -19.75 -0.41 -2.77
N ILE A 59 -18.57 -0.05 -3.25
CA ILE A 59 -18.23 0.10 -4.67
C ILE A 59 -18.55 -1.20 -5.39
N LYS A 60 -18.10 -2.35 -4.88
CA LYS A 60 -18.40 -3.65 -5.47
C LYS A 60 -19.89 -3.95 -5.60
N GLU A 61 -20.69 -3.65 -4.57
CA GLU A 61 -22.15 -3.90 -4.59
C GLU A 61 -22.93 -2.87 -5.42
N THR A 62 -22.39 -1.65 -5.56
CA THR A 62 -23.06 -0.56 -6.30
C THR A 62 -22.66 -0.53 -7.77
N LEU A 63 -21.46 -1.02 -8.12
CA LEU A 63 -21.02 -1.08 -9.50
C LEU A 63 -21.85 -2.10 -10.27
N PRO A 64 -22.37 -1.73 -11.46
CA PRO A 64 -22.89 -2.71 -12.39
C PRO A 64 -21.80 -3.76 -12.66
N PRO A 65 -22.10 -5.07 -12.56
CA PRO A 65 -21.13 -6.13 -12.87
C PRO A 65 -20.56 -6.00 -14.29
N THR A 66 -21.29 -5.35 -15.20
CA THR A 66 -20.89 -5.11 -16.58
C THR A 66 -20.01 -3.87 -16.74
N LEU A 67 -19.92 -2.95 -15.78
CA LEU A 67 -19.25 -1.65 -15.98
C LEU A 67 -17.82 -1.80 -16.52
N ILE A 68 -17.07 -2.76 -15.98
CA ILE A 68 -15.69 -3.01 -16.41
C ILE A 68 -15.67 -3.68 -17.78
N ALA A 69 -16.56 -4.63 -18.05
CA ALA A 69 -16.69 -5.24 -19.37
C ALA A 69 -17.13 -4.25 -20.46
N ASP A 70 -18.05 -3.34 -20.11
CA ASP A 70 -18.55 -2.27 -20.96
C ASP A 70 -17.43 -1.26 -21.22
N ALA A 71 -16.64 -0.90 -20.22
CA ALA A 71 -15.47 -0.04 -20.39
C ALA A 71 -14.39 -0.69 -21.27
N ILE A 72 -14.08 -1.98 -21.06
CA ILE A 72 -13.15 -2.74 -21.90
C ILE A 72 -13.60 -2.71 -23.36
N THR A 73 -14.90 -2.96 -23.60
CA THR A 73 -15.48 -2.99 -24.95
C THR A 73 -15.54 -1.59 -25.58
N TYR A 74 -15.94 -0.58 -24.81
CA TYR A 74 -16.07 0.80 -25.28
C TYR A 74 -14.71 1.41 -25.69
N PHE A 75 -13.66 1.12 -24.93
CA PHE A 75 -12.31 1.60 -25.21
C PHE A 75 -11.48 0.64 -26.08
N ASP A 76 -12.07 -0.47 -26.55
CA ASP A 76 -11.39 -1.52 -27.33
C ASP A 76 -10.08 -1.99 -26.66
N ILE A 77 -10.12 -2.14 -25.34
CA ILE A 77 -8.96 -2.54 -24.55
C ILE A 77 -8.76 -4.03 -24.69
N SER A 78 -7.63 -4.45 -25.26
CA SER A 78 -7.25 -5.87 -25.20
C SER A 78 -7.00 -6.27 -23.74
N VAL A 79 -7.65 -7.36 -23.34
CA VAL A 79 -7.70 -7.87 -21.97
C VAL A 79 -6.30 -8.08 -21.38
N GLY A 80 -5.31 -8.45 -22.19
CA GLY A 80 -3.92 -8.60 -21.75
C GLY A 80 -3.32 -7.30 -21.17
N TRP A 81 -3.78 -6.14 -21.60
CA TRP A 81 -3.27 -4.87 -21.10
C TRP A 81 -3.80 -4.47 -19.71
N LEU A 82 -4.85 -5.14 -19.21
CA LEU A 82 -5.50 -4.75 -17.97
C LEU A 82 -4.57 -4.72 -16.75
N PRO A 83 -3.70 -5.71 -16.49
CA PRO A 83 -2.73 -5.63 -15.40
C PRO A 83 -1.81 -4.40 -15.50
N LEU A 84 -1.34 -4.07 -16.72
CA LEU A 84 -0.52 -2.88 -16.93
C LEU A 84 -1.30 -1.59 -16.63
N LEU A 85 -2.54 -1.49 -17.12
CA LEU A 85 -3.39 -0.32 -16.90
C LEU A 85 -3.71 -0.14 -15.42
N VAL A 86 -4.03 -1.22 -14.70
CA VAL A 86 -4.26 -1.22 -13.26
C VAL A 86 -2.99 -0.77 -12.51
N PHE A 87 -1.83 -1.30 -12.87
CA PHE A 87 -0.54 -0.89 -12.31
C PHE A 87 -0.30 0.63 -12.43
N LEU A 88 -0.49 1.18 -13.63
CA LEU A 88 -0.32 2.61 -13.89
C LEU A 88 -1.36 3.45 -13.12
N LEU A 89 -2.61 2.99 -13.08
CA LEU A 89 -3.68 3.67 -12.37
C LEU A 89 -3.43 3.73 -10.87
N ILE A 90 -2.89 2.67 -10.26
CA ILE A 90 -2.48 2.68 -8.85
C ILE A 90 -1.42 3.74 -8.61
N ILE A 91 -0.42 3.87 -9.48
CA ILE A 91 0.63 4.89 -9.32
C ILE A 91 0.01 6.30 -9.38
N VAL A 92 -0.89 6.56 -10.33
CA VAL A 92 -1.58 7.85 -10.42
C VAL A 92 -2.41 8.13 -9.17
N MET A 93 -3.26 7.17 -8.77
CA MET A 93 -4.11 7.30 -7.59
C MET A 93 -3.29 7.41 -6.30
N ALA A 94 -2.11 6.80 -6.20
CA ALA A 94 -1.22 6.89 -5.03
C ALA A 94 -0.73 8.32 -4.77
N ASN A 95 -0.69 9.17 -5.80
CA ASN A 95 -0.34 10.58 -5.68
C ASN A 95 -1.55 11.47 -5.36
N LEU A 96 -2.78 10.99 -5.60
CA LEU A 96 -4.02 11.70 -5.28
C LEU A 96 -4.57 11.32 -3.90
N THR A 97 -4.35 10.07 -3.50
CA THR A 97 -4.76 9.53 -2.21
C THR A 97 -3.76 9.92 -1.13
N LEU A 98 -4.27 10.19 0.08
CA LEU A 98 -3.42 10.46 1.24
C LEU A 98 -2.53 9.27 1.62
N HIS A 99 -2.85 8.06 1.14
CA HIS A 99 -2.10 6.85 1.40
C HIS A 99 -2.15 5.88 0.20
N PRO A 100 -1.00 5.53 -0.42
CA PRO A 100 -0.94 4.70 -1.64
C PRO A 100 -1.67 3.36 -1.58
N MET A 101 -1.70 2.72 -0.40
CA MET A 101 -2.39 1.45 -0.21
C MET A 101 -3.91 1.53 -0.45
N LEU A 102 -4.53 2.71 -0.29
CA LEU A 102 -5.96 2.91 -0.55
C LEU A 102 -6.30 2.66 -2.01
N SER A 103 -5.44 3.13 -2.91
CA SER A 103 -5.60 2.95 -4.36
C SER A 103 -5.70 1.47 -4.73
N VAL A 104 -4.85 0.64 -4.10
CA VAL A 104 -4.82 -0.81 -4.31
C VAL A 104 -6.09 -1.45 -3.78
N ILE A 105 -6.52 -1.11 -2.56
CA ILE A 105 -7.73 -1.68 -1.96
C ILE A 105 -8.94 -1.37 -2.83
N ILE A 106 -9.13 -0.11 -3.21
CA ILE A 106 -10.26 0.33 -4.05
C ILE A 106 -10.26 -0.40 -5.39
N LEU A 107 -9.12 -0.45 -6.08
CA LEU A 107 -9.04 -1.10 -7.39
C LEU A 107 -9.22 -2.62 -7.29
N SER A 108 -8.61 -3.27 -6.30
CA SER A 108 -8.72 -4.71 -6.11
C SER A 108 -10.15 -5.17 -5.76
N THR A 109 -10.92 -4.30 -5.12
CA THR A 109 -12.32 -4.60 -4.72
C THR A 109 -13.31 -4.28 -5.83
N ALA A 110 -13.02 -3.26 -6.65
CA ALA A 110 -13.81 -2.92 -7.82
C ALA A 110 -13.63 -3.89 -8.99
N MET A 111 -12.45 -4.51 -9.12
CA MET A 111 -12.14 -5.44 -10.21
C MET A 111 -12.82 -6.81 -10.00
N PRO A 112 -13.38 -7.43 -11.06
CA PRO A 112 -13.81 -8.81 -11.04
C PRO A 112 -12.64 -9.76 -10.76
N ALA A 113 -12.96 -11.02 -10.48
CA ALA A 113 -11.95 -12.06 -10.40
C ALA A 113 -11.13 -12.09 -11.72
N PRO A 114 -9.79 -12.06 -11.67
CA PRO A 114 -8.96 -12.07 -12.89
C PRO A 114 -9.31 -13.20 -13.86
N GLU A 115 -9.65 -14.37 -13.33
CA GLU A 115 -10.02 -15.57 -14.09
C GLU A 115 -11.31 -15.37 -14.89
N SER A 116 -12.28 -14.59 -14.38
CA SER A 116 -13.51 -14.30 -15.13
C SER A 116 -13.27 -13.41 -16.35
N LEU A 117 -12.13 -12.71 -16.37
CA LEU A 117 -11.70 -11.89 -17.50
C LEU A 117 -10.71 -12.65 -18.40
N GLY A 118 -10.33 -13.89 -18.08
CA GLY A 118 -9.30 -14.62 -18.82
C GLY A 118 -7.87 -14.15 -18.53
N ILE A 119 -7.65 -13.46 -17.42
CA ILE A 119 -6.34 -12.93 -16.99
C ILE A 119 -5.74 -13.84 -15.93
N SER A 120 -4.41 -14.04 -15.98
CA SER A 120 -3.69 -14.72 -14.92
C SER A 120 -3.81 -13.97 -13.58
N PRO A 121 -4.28 -14.63 -12.49
CA PRO A 121 -4.32 -14.01 -11.16
C PRO A 121 -2.93 -13.61 -10.65
N ILE A 122 -1.87 -14.29 -11.13
CA ILE A 122 -0.49 -13.93 -10.81
C ILE A 122 -0.14 -12.57 -11.43
N SER A 123 -0.46 -12.36 -12.72
CA SER A 123 -0.17 -11.10 -13.42
C SER A 123 -0.92 -9.93 -12.78
N MET A 124 -2.19 -10.12 -12.43
CA MET A 124 -2.97 -9.10 -11.73
C MET A 124 -2.46 -8.84 -10.30
N GLY A 125 -2.10 -9.90 -9.56
CA GLY A 125 -1.48 -9.77 -8.24
C GLY A 125 -0.16 -9.01 -8.27
N LEU A 126 0.68 -9.27 -9.28
CA LEU A 126 1.92 -8.52 -9.52
C LEU A 126 1.64 -7.06 -9.85
N ALA A 127 0.61 -6.76 -10.64
CA ALA A 127 0.20 -5.38 -10.93
C ALA A 127 -0.17 -4.61 -9.66
N TYR A 128 -0.96 -5.22 -8.76
CA TYR A 128 -1.31 -4.61 -7.48
C TYR A 128 -0.08 -4.36 -6.59
N LEU A 129 0.78 -5.36 -6.44
CA LEU A 129 1.96 -5.29 -5.56
C LEU A 129 3.01 -4.31 -6.08
N SER A 130 3.32 -4.36 -7.38
CA SER A 130 4.29 -3.45 -8.00
C SER A 130 3.74 -2.03 -8.03
N GLY A 131 2.46 -1.85 -8.34
CA GLY A 131 1.81 -0.53 -8.36
C GLY A 131 1.84 0.11 -6.98
N TRP A 132 1.59 -0.67 -5.92
CA TRP A 132 1.72 -0.21 -4.55
C TRP A 132 3.16 0.19 -4.21
N GLY A 133 4.14 -0.67 -4.49
CA GLY A 133 5.54 -0.42 -4.17
C GLY A 133 6.09 0.84 -4.85
N VAL A 134 5.75 1.03 -6.12
CA VAL A 134 6.09 2.26 -6.85
C VAL A 134 5.33 3.45 -6.29
N GLY A 135 4.01 3.33 -6.06
CA GLY A 135 3.17 4.40 -5.52
C GLY A 135 3.63 4.89 -4.13
N VAL A 136 4.16 4.01 -3.27
CA VAL A 136 4.76 4.38 -1.98
C VAL A 136 5.99 5.27 -2.17
N SER A 137 6.74 5.03 -3.23
CA SER A 137 7.96 5.78 -3.55
C SER A 137 7.64 7.13 -4.21
N THR A 138 6.58 7.20 -5.03
CA THR A 138 6.19 8.42 -5.76
C THR A 138 5.40 9.42 -4.91
N SER A 139 4.65 8.93 -3.92
CA SER A 139 3.70 9.78 -3.19
C SER A 139 4.41 10.65 -2.15
N PRO A 140 4.19 11.98 -2.15
CA PRO A 140 4.77 12.88 -1.14
C PRO A 140 4.10 12.73 0.24
N TYR A 141 3.06 11.91 0.35
CA TYR A 141 2.29 11.71 1.58
C TYR A 141 2.76 10.49 2.40
N THR A 142 3.75 9.74 1.90
CA THR A 142 4.25 8.57 2.63
C THR A 142 5.16 8.96 3.78
N ILE A 143 5.05 8.22 4.90
CA ILE A 143 5.85 8.42 6.11
C ILE A 143 7.35 8.39 5.77
N CYS A 144 7.78 7.48 4.90
CA CYS A 144 9.17 7.38 4.46
C CYS A 144 9.65 8.70 3.82
N ASN A 145 8.89 9.24 2.86
CA ASN A 145 9.24 10.50 2.19
C ASN A 145 9.17 11.70 3.15
N LEU A 146 8.20 11.72 4.07
CA LEU A 146 8.07 12.77 5.10
C LEU A 146 9.25 12.78 6.08
N ILE A 147 9.67 11.60 6.58
CA ILE A 147 10.80 11.48 7.51
C ILE A 147 12.09 11.91 6.81
N VAL A 148 12.34 11.41 5.60
CA VAL A 148 13.52 11.78 4.83
C VAL A 148 13.54 13.27 4.53
N ALA A 149 12.41 13.86 4.15
CA ALA A 149 12.29 15.29 3.92
C ALA A 149 12.60 16.10 5.18
N GLN A 150 12.08 15.69 6.34
CA GLN A 150 12.34 16.33 7.62
C GLN A 150 13.83 16.27 7.99
N VAL A 151 14.48 15.12 7.86
CA VAL A 151 15.90 14.94 8.16
C VAL A 151 16.78 15.73 7.19
N ALA A 152 16.41 15.78 5.92
CA ALA A 152 17.14 16.50 4.89
C ALA A 152 16.88 18.02 4.87
N GLY A 153 15.94 18.52 5.67
CA GLY A 153 15.49 19.92 5.61
C GLY A 153 14.89 20.30 4.25
N LYS A 154 14.20 19.35 3.59
CA LYS A 154 13.57 19.50 2.27
C LYS A 154 12.06 19.28 2.36
N THR A 155 11.35 19.56 1.27
CA THR A 155 9.93 19.20 1.18
C THR A 155 9.77 17.75 0.73
N ALA A 156 8.69 17.09 1.16
CA ALA A 156 8.41 15.71 0.73
C ALA A 156 8.22 15.58 -0.79
N HIS A 157 7.77 16.66 -1.45
CA HIS A 157 7.68 16.71 -2.91
C HIS A 157 9.07 16.67 -3.59
N GLN A 158 10.08 17.33 -3.00
CA GLN A 158 11.45 17.27 -3.52
C GLN A 158 12.02 15.85 -3.39
N VAL A 159 11.81 15.21 -2.24
CA VAL A 159 12.27 13.82 -2.01
C VAL A 159 11.56 12.86 -2.96
N ALA A 160 10.23 12.94 -3.04
CA ALA A 160 9.42 12.00 -3.81
C ALA A 160 9.66 12.12 -5.33
N TYR A 161 9.74 13.33 -5.88
CA TYR A 161 9.82 13.50 -7.34
C TYR A 161 11.21 13.85 -7.86
N GLN A 162 12.00 14.65 -7.14
CA GLN A 162 13.31 15.09 -7.65
C GLN A 162 14.41 14.08 -7.32
N TRP A 163 14.42 13.56 -6.08
CA TRP A 163 15.44 12.59 -5.68
C TRP A 163 15.09 11.19 -6.16
N ASN A 164 13.84 10.77 -5.97
CA ASN A 164 13.38 9.44 -6.39
C ASN A 164 12.90 9.38 -7.85
N GLY A 165 12.80 10.50 -8.59
CA GLY A 165 12.18 10.53 -9.92
C GLY A 165 12.78 9.55 -10.93
N ARG A 166 14.12 9.42 -10.97
CA ARG A 166 14.80 8.45 -11.85
C ARG A 166 14.52 7.00 -11.45
N TYR A 167 14.53 6.73 -10.15
CA TYR A 167 14.23 5.41 -9.61
C TYR A 167 12.77 5.03 -9.93
N ILE A 168 11.84 5.95 -9.71
CA ILE A 168 10.42 5.79 -10.03
C ILE A 168 10.23 5.49 -11.50
N LEU A 169 10.83 6.30 -12.38
CA LEU A 169 10.74 6.09 -13.82
C LEU A 169 11.27 4.71 -14.22
N ALA A 170 12.42 4.29 -13.68
CA ALA A 170 12.98 2.97 -13.93
C ALA A 170 12.05 1.86 -13.44
N CYS A 171 11.51 1.95 -12.23
CA CYS A 171 10.57 0.95 -11.69
C CYS A 171 9.25 0.91 -12.46
N THR A 172 8.72 2.06 -12.88
CA THR A 172 7.51 2.13 -13.70
C THR A 172 7.75 1.48 -15.07
N LEU A 173 8.88 1.77 -15.72
CA LEU A 173 9.22 1.18 -17.02
C LEU A 173 9.49 -0.33 -16.90
N LEU A 174 10.35 -0.75 -15.97
CA LEU A 174 10.70 -2.17 -15.79
C LEU A 174 9.49 -2.99 -15.31
N GLY A 175 8.71 -2.46 -14.36
CA GLY A 175 7.47 -3.09 -13.90
C GLY A 175 6.45 -3.18 -15.02
N GLY A 176 6.29 -2.11 -15.81
CA GLY A 176 5.38 -2.10 -16.96
C GLY A 176 5.78 -3.10 -18.05
N ILE A 177 7.07 -3.15 -18.40
CA ILE A 177 7.60 -4.15 -19.35
C ILE A 177 7.38 -5.56 -18.81
N GLY A 178 7.69 -5.81 -17.53
CA GLY A 178 7.49 -7.11 -16.91
C GLY A 178 6.02 -7.56 -16.95
N LEU A 179 5.08 -6.66 -16.66
CA LEU A 179 3.65 -6.96 -16.75
C LEU A 179 3.18 -7.17 -18.19
N TYR A 180 3.71 -6.41 -19.15
CA TYR A 180 3.39 -6.59 -20.57
C TYR A 180 3.88 -7.94 -21.10
N LEU A 181 5.03 -8.44 -20.64
CA LEU A 181 5.55 -9.75 -21.04
C LEU A 181 4.79 -10.93 -20.39
N LEU A 182 4.02 -10.66 -19.33
CA LEU A 182 3.21 -11.63 -18.59
C LEU A 182 1.71 -11.57 -18.96
N ALA A 183 1.35 -10.66 -19.86
CA ALA A 183 0.01 -10.44 -20.39
C ALA A 183 -0.27 -11.36 -21.59
#